data_AF-A0A166D025-F1
#
_entry.id   AF-A0A166D025-F1
#
_cell.length_a   1.000
_cell.length_b   1.000
_cell.length_c   1.000
_cell.angle_alpha   90.00
_cell.angle_beta   90.00
_cell.angle_gamma   90.00
#
_symmetry.space_group_name_H-M   'P 1'
#
loop_
_entity.id
_entity.type
_entity.pdbx_description
1 polymer ?
#
loop_
_entity_poly.entity_id
_entity_poly.type
_entity_poly.pdbx_seq_one_letter_code
_entity_poly.pdbx_strand_id
1 'polypeptide(L)'
;MFHSPVPPGDTAYAATPAYPPTPFSAQGVPLGINLPPPPPPIFASAQEARKRGIQFWTKREWLNHRREKKGADDRERKQGPGALSRGENNLNHYIEELDGGPVDGTRVGEMKLYARSLWWSWGIRAEVPSQFRKNADIKFMEYYDYSMADKFVELRACEGYWKGVELGASIYSKWYNETGKALVQERRAQEKGPKRGADEVFDIRKLGAKKQRRERERES
;
A
#
# COMPACT_ATOMS: atom_id res chain seq x y z
N MET A 1 -33.03 37.11 -29.85
CA MET A 1 -31.91 37.47 -28.95
C MET A 1 -32.51 38.15 -27.73
N PHE A 2 -32.73 37.42 -26.64
CA PHE A 2 -33.16 37.99 -25.36
C PHE A 2 -32.14 37.55 -24.31
N HIS A 3 -31.37 38.50 -23.81
CA HIS A 3 -30.51 38.30 -22.64
C HIS A 3 -31.33 38.60 -21.39
N SER A 4 -31.48 37.60 -20.53
CA SER A 4 -32.01 37.80 -19.18
C SER A 4 -30.87 38.21 -18.24
N PRO A 5 -31.08 39.22 -17.37
CA PRO A 5 -30.08 39.63 -16.39
C PRO A 5 -30.04 38.66 -15.20
N VAL A 6 -28.81 38.32 -14.78
CA VAL A 6 -28.53 37.54 -13.57
C VAL A 6 -28.57 38.49 -12.35
N PRO A 7 -29.28 38.14 -11.26
CA PRO A 7 -29.26 38.95 -10.05
C PRO A 7 -27.95 38.78 -9.25
N PRO A 8 -27.47 39.84 -8.58
CA PRO A 8 -26.34 39.73 -7.65
C PRO A 8 -26.80 39.03 -6.37
N GLY A 9 -26.23 37.86 -6.11
CA GLY A 9 -26.45 37.12 -4.86
C GLY A 9 -25.51 37.63 -3.76
N ASP A 10 -26.05 38.43 -2.85
CA ASP A 10 -25.42 38.75 -1.56
C ASP A 10 -25.27 37.47 -0.73
N THR A 11 -24.06 36.91 -0.74
CA THR A 11 -23.69 35.81 0.16
C THR A 11 -23.08 36.40 1.42
N ALA A 12 -23.96 36.71 2.38
CA ALA A 12 -23.55 36.94 3.76
C ALA A 12 -22.96 35.63 4.31
N TYR A 13 -21.63 35.53 4.33
CA TYR A 13 -20.91 34.49 5.05
C TYR A 13 -21.17 34.67 6.54
N ALA A 14 -22.10 33.89 7.09
CA ALA A 14 -22.30 33.79 8.52
C ALA A 14 -21.01 33.29 9.16
N ALA A 15 -20.46 34.09 10.09
CA ALA A 15 -19.27 33.75 10.84
C ALA A 15 -19.50 32.45 11.61
N THR A 16 -18.76 31.40 11.25
CA THR A 16 -18.75 30.13 11.97
C THR A 16 -18.32 30.37 13.41
N PRO A 17 -19.08 29.90 14.41
CA PRO A 17 -18.70 30.04 15.81
C PRO A 17 -17.37 29.33 16.06
N ALA A 18 -16.44 30.05 16.68
CA ALA A 18 -15.16 29.50 17.12
C ALA A 18 -15.41 28.47 18.22
N TYR A 19 -15.39 27.18 17.87
CA TYR A 19 -15.41 26.12 18.86
C TYR A 19 -14.09 26.15 19.64
N PRO A 20 -14.13 26.13 20.99
CA PRO A 20 -12.91 25.99 21.77
C PRO A 20 -12.23 24.66 21.39
N PRO A 21 -10.89 24.62 21.28
CA PRO A 21 -10.19 23.37 21.02
C PRO A 21 -10.52 22.42 22.16
N THR A 22 -11.28 21.36 21.86
CA THR A 22 -11.49 20.27 22.80
C THR A 22 -10.11 19.70 23.15
N PRO A 23 -9.75 19.56 24.44
CA PRO A 23 -8.52 18.89 24.80
C PRO A 23 -8.59 17.49 24.21
N PHE A 24 -7.71 17.22 23.25
CA PHE A 24 -7.56 15.90 22.64
C PHE A 24 -7.18 14.95 23.76
N SER A 25 -8.20 14.30 24.33
CA SER A 25 -8.00 13.28 25.35
C SER A 25 -7.20 12.18 24.70
N ALA A 26 -5.92 12.09 25.08
CA ALA A 26 -5.02 11.00 24.75
C ALA A 26 -5.44 9.69 25.48
N GLN A 27 -6.74 9.41 25.53
CA GLN A 27 -7.23 8.10 25.89
C GLN A 27 -6.73 7.15 24.81
N GLY A 28 -5.82 6.27 25.21
CA GLY A 28 -5.12 5.35 24.33
C GLY A 28 -6.12 4.68 23.40
N VAL A 29 -6.07 5.06 22.12
CA VAL A 29 -6.83 4.40 21.07
C VAL A 29 -6.42 2.93 21.16
N PRO A 30 -7.34 2.00 21.47
CA PRO A 30 -6.97 0.60 21.57
C PRO A 30 -6.31 0.22 20.25
N LEU A 31 -5.06 -0.26 20.33
CA LEU A 31 -4.25 -0.68 19.18
C LEU A 31 -4.85 -1.91 18.45
N GLY A 32 -6.10 -2.28 18.76
CA GLY A 32 -6.86 -3.24 18.00
C GLY A 32 -7.21 -2.65 16.65
N ILE A 33 -6.55 -3.13 15.60
CA ILE A 33 -6.95 -2.88 14.22
C ILE A 33 -8.41 -3.29 14.11
N ASN A 34 -9.30 -2.31 13.94
CA ASN A 34 -10.71 -2.57 13.73
C ASN A 34 -10.84 -3.15 12.31
N LEU A 35 -10.82 -4.47 12.23
CA LEU A 35 -10.91 -5.19 10.98
C LEU A 35 -12.30 -4.91 10.39
N PRO A 36 -12.41 -4.38 9.15
CA PRO A 36 -13.70 -4.22 8.52
C PRO A 36 -14.38 -5.60 8.42
N PRO A 37 -15.72 -5.68 8.46
CA PRO A 37 -16.40 -6.94 8.21
C PRO A 37 -16.02 -7.47 6.81
N PRO A 38 -15.94 -8.79 6.62
CA PRO A 38 -15.65 -9.38 5.32
C PRO A 38 -16.71 -8.93 4.30
N PRO A 39 -16.33 -8.30 3.18
CA PRO A 39 -17.30 -7.89 2.18
C PRO A 39 -17.94 -9.14 1.56
N PRO A 40 -19.27 -9.16 1.35
CA PRO A 40 -19.95 -10.35 0.87
C PRO A 40 -19.44 -10.77 -0.51
N PRO A 41 -19.50 -12.06 -0.88
CA PRO A 41 -19.18 -12.47 -2.24
C PRO A 41 -20.18 -11.84 -3.23
N ILE A 42 -19.72 -11.49 -4.44
CA ILE A 42 -20.61 -10.95 -5.48
C ILE A 42 -21.47 -12.04 -6.10
N PHE A 43 -20.86 -13.21 -6.31
CA PHE A 43 -21.50 -14.38 -6.87
C PHE A 43 -21.51 -15.48 -5.82
N ALA A 44 -22.63 -16.18 -5.65
CA ALA A 44 -22.74 -17.26 -4.69
C ALA A 44 -21.96 -18.50 -5.14
N SER A 45 -21.69 -18.63 -6.45
CA SER A 45 -20.95 -19.77 -7.01
C SER A 45 -20.20 -19.44 -8.29
N ALA A 46 -19.27 -20.33 -8.65
CA ALA A 46 -18.57 -20.29 -9.93
C ALA A 46 -19.54 -20.35 -11.14
N GLN A 47 -20.67 -21.05 -11.00
CA GLN A 47 -21.65 -21.17 -12.09
C GLN A 47 -22.32 -19.82 -12.38
N GLU A 48 -22.66 -19.06 -11.34
CA GLU A 48 -23.22 -17.72 -11.49
C GLU A 48 -22.22 -16.74 -12.10
N ALA A 49 -20.97 -16.78 -11.63
CA ALA A 49 -19.89 -15.96 -12.18
C ALA A 49 -19.68 -16.25 -13.68
N ARG A 50 -19.65 -17.53 -14.09
CA ARG A 50 -19.51 -17.92 -15.50
C ARG A 50 -20.69 -17.49 -16.36
N LYS A 51 -21.93 -17.50 -15.82
CA LYS A 51 -23.11 -16.95 -16.53
C LYS A 51 -22.97 -15.46 -16.81
N ARG A 52 -22.13 -14.75 -16.06
CA ARG A 52 -21.79 -13.34 -16.27
C ARG A 52 -20.52 -13.12 -17.10
N GLY A 53 -19.91 -14.19 -17.63
CA GLY A 53 -18.72 -14.08 -18.46
C GLY A 53 -17.39 -14.13 -17.71
N ILE A 54 -17.38 -14.27 -16.38
CA ILE A 54 -16.15 -14.38 -15.59
C ILE A 54 -15.41 -15.68 -15.94
N GLN A 55 -14.19 -15.56 -16.46
CA GLN A 55 -13.39 -16.69 -16.93
C GLN A 55 -12.53 -17.29 -15.80
N PHE A 56 -12.02 -16.45 -14.88
CA PHE A 56 -11.07 -16.88 -13.86
C PHE A 56 -11.66 -16.79 -12.45
N TRP A 57 -12.60 -17.69 -12.13
CA TRP A 57 -13.19 -17.76 -10.79
C TRP A 57 -12.18 -18.20 -9.73
N THR A 58 -11.34 -19.19 -10.05
CA THR A 58 -10.32 -19.77 -9.17
C THR A 58 -8.91 -19.46 -9.65
N LYS A 59 -7.94 -19.43 -8.73
CA LYS A 59 -6.53 -19.27 -9.09
C LYS A 59 -6.03 -20.40 -10.00
N ARG A 60 -6.58 -21.61 -9.85
CA ARG A 60 -6.20 -22.78 -10.67
C ARG A 60 -6.57 -22.59 -12.14
N GLU A 61 -7.77 -22.06 -12.42
CA GLU A 61 -8.21 -21.77 -13.79
C GLU A 61 -7.27 -20.77 -14.48
N TRP A 62 -6.90 -19.68 -13.79
CA TRP A 62 -5.92 -18.74 -14.31
C TRP A 62 -4.55 -19.38 -14.57
N LEU A 63 -4.06 -20.22 -13.66
CA LEU A 63 -2.78 -20.90 -13.84
C LEU A 63 -2.80 -21.86 -15.04
N ASN A 64 -3.93 -22.54 -15.30
CA ASN A 64 -4.10 -23.40 -16.46
C ASN A 64 -4.09 -22.57 -17.75
N HIS A 65 -4.89 -21.51 -17.81
CA HIS A 65 -4.93 -20.57 -18.94
C HIS A 65 -3.54 -19.98 -19.25
N ARG A 66 -2.79 -19.60 -18.21
CA ARG A 66 -1.43 -19.07 -18.36
C ARG A 66 -0.46 -20.12 -18.91
N ARG A 67 -0.63 -21.41 -18.57
CA ARG A 67 0.20 -22.50 -19.10
C ARG A 67 -0.11 -22.77 -20.57
N GLU A 68 -1.39 -22.78 -20.93
CA GLU A 68 -1.86 -22.98 -22.31
C GLU A 68 -1.34 -21.86 -23.23
N LYS A 69 -1.41 -20.59 -22.79
CA LYS A 69 -0.91 -19.45 -23.59
C LYS A 69 0.61 -19.36 -23.69
N LYS A 70 1.36 -19.94 -22.75
CA LYS A 70 2.84 -19.86 -22.74
C LYS A 70 3.47 -20.49 -24.00
N GLY A 71 2.77 -21.42 -24.66
CA GLY A 71 3.25 -22.03 -25.91
C GLY A 71 3.02 -21.20 -27.18
N ALA A 72 2.14 -20.20 -27.15
CA ALA A 72 1.69 -19.47 -28.34
C ALA A 72 2.28 -18.06 -28.49
N ASP A 73 2.74 -17.43 -27.40
CA ASP A 73 2.78 -15.96 -27.29
C ASP A 73 4.15 -15.36 -26.90
N ASP A 74 5.22 -16.18 -26.81
CA ASP A 74 6.56 -15.68 -26.42
C ASP A 74 7.22 -14.79 -27.49
N ARG A 75 6.63 -14.65 -28.69
CA ARG A 75 7.20 -13.82 -29.78
C ARG A 75 6.68 -12.38 -29.83
N GLU A 76 5.57 -12.05 -29.16
CA GLU A 76 4.90 -10.74 -29.36
C GLU A 76 4.91 -9.80 -28.15
N ARG A 77 5.44 -10.24 -27.00
CA ARG A 77 5.56 -9.39 -25.80
C ARG A 77 6.71 -8.40 -25.89
N LYS A 78 6.61 -7.42 -26.78
CA LYS A 78 7.33 -6.16 -26.64
C LYS A 78 6.73 -5.40 -25.45
N GLN A 79 7.27 -5.64 -24.25
CA GLN A 79 7.07 -4.80 -23.07
C GLN A 79 7.69 -3.41 -23.31
N GLY A 80 7.09 -2.64 -24.21
CA GLY A 80 7.47 -1.25 -24.44
C GLY A 80 6.88 -0.35 -23.37
N PRO A 81 7.56 0.74 -22.97
CA PRO A 81 7.04 1.77 -22.06
C PRO A 81 5.67 2.35 -22.48
N GLY A 82 5.30 2.23 -23.76
CA GLY A 82 4.05 2.78 -24.32
C GLY A 82 2.76 2.00 -24.01
N ALA A 83 2.84 0.77 -23.47
CA ALA A 83 1.62 0.00 -23.18
C ALA A 83 0.79 0.61 -22.03
N LEU A 84 1.48 1.10 -20.99
CA LEU A 84 0.80 1.76 -19.87
C LEU A 84 0.15 3.09 -20.29
N SER A 85 0.78 3.85 -21.19
CA SER A 85 0.19 5.09 -21.73
C SER A 85 -1.02 4.84 -22.63
N ARG A 86 -1.24 3.60 -23.08
CA ARG A 86 -2.43 3.20 -23.85
C ARG A 86 -3.54 2.58 -22.99
N GLY A 87 -3.35 2.50 -21.66
CA GLY A 87 -4.31 1.85 -20.76
C GLY A 87 -4.32 0.31 -20.86
N GLU A 88 -3.41 -0.30 -21.63
CA GLU A 88 -3.41 -1.75 -21.83
C GLU A 88 -2.95 -2.50 -20.57
N ASN A 89 -3.83 -3.31 -19.98
CA ASN A 89 -3.50 -4.16 -18.83
C ASN A 89 -2.77 -5.45 -19.27
N ASN A 90 -1.47 -5.35 -19.58
CA ASN A 90 -0.69 -6.47 -20.10
C ASN A 90 -0.20 -7.49 -19.04
N LEU A 91 -0.42 -7.22 -17.75
CA LEU A 91 0.16 -8.02 -16.67
C LEU A 91 -0.88 -8.63 -15.72
N ASN A 92 -2.10 -8.07 -15.66
CA ASN A 92 -3.13 -8.47 -14.70
C ASN A 92 -4.43 -8.86 -15.40
N HIS A 93 -4.33 -9.61 -16.50
CA HIS A 93 -5.48 -10.12 -17.27
C HIS A 93 -6.41 -11.04 -16.47
N TYR A 94 -5.97 -11.50 -15.30
CA TYR A 94 -6.83 -12.27 -14.39
C TYR A 94 -7.82 -11.40 -13.61
N ILE A 95 -7.66 -10.07 -13.64
CA ILE A 95 -8.62 -9.14 -13.04
C ILE A 95 -9.65 -8.79 -14.13
N GLU A 96 -10.90 -9.15 -13.86
CA GLU A 96 -12.01 -9.07 -14.80
C GLU A 96 -13.09 -8.15 -14.21
N GLU A 97 -13.73 -7.37 -15.08
CA GLU A 97 -14.94 -6.65 -14.78
C GLU A 97 -16.10 -7.62 -14.51
N LEU A 98 -17.22 -7.11 -14.01
CA LEU A 98 -18.36 -7.94 -13.61
C LEU A 98 -19.08 -8.62 -14.80
N ASP A 99 -18.78 -8.19 -16.03
CA ASP A 99 -19.24 -8.75 -17.29
C ASP A 99 -18.24 -9.73 -17.94
N GLY A 100 -17.11 -9.99 -17.28
CA GLY A 100 -16.04 -10.86 -17.81
C GLY A 100 -15.04 -10.16 -18.72
N GLY A 101 -15.19 -8.86 -18.96
CA GLY A 101 -14.21 -8.05 -19.69
C GLY A 101 -12.90 -7.88 -18.90
N PRO A 102 -11.75 -7.69 -19.57
CA PRO A 102 -10.51 -7.37 -18.88
C PRO A 102 -10.59 -5.96 -18.27
N VAL A 103 -10.17 -5.80 -17.02
CA VAL A 103 -10.10 -4.48 -16.37
C VAL A 103 -9.02 -3.61 -17.02
N ASP A 104 -9.36 -2.33 -17.25
CA ASP A 104 -8.46 -1.31 -17.77
C ASP A 104 -7.18 -1.11 -16.92
N GLY A 105 -6.08 -0.75 -17.57
CA GLY A 105 -4.78 -0.52 -16.93
C GLY A 105 -4.81 0.62 -15.92
N THR A 106 -5.59 1.67 -16.16
CA THR A 106 -5.75 2.81 -15.22
C THR A 106 -6.38 2.32 -13.92
N ARG A 107 -7.46 1.53 -14.06
CA ARG A 107 -8.18 0.96 -12.93
C ARG A 107 -7.32 0.01 -12.10
N VAL A 108 -6.49 -0.83 -12.75
CA VAL A 108 -5.46 -1.63 -12.05
C VAL A 108 -4.41 -0.75 -11.38
N GLY A 109 -4.07 0.40 -11.97
CA GLY A 109 -3.20 1.42 -11.37
C GLY A 109 -3.75 1.92 -10.04
N GLU A 110 -5.04 2.25 -9.97
CA GLU A 110 -5.74 2.65 -8.74
C GLU A 110 -5.69 1.56 -7.67
N MET A 111 -5.96 0.31 -8.05
CA MET A 111 -5.88 -0.84 -7.14
C MET A 111 -4.49 -0.97 -6.52
N LYS A 112 -3.44 -0.81 -7.33
CA LYS A 112 -2.03 -0.85 -6.87
C LYS A 112 -1.69 0.32 -5.94
N LEU A 113 -2.18 1.52 -6.24
CA LEU A 113 -1.98 2.69 -5.38
C LEU A 113 -2.64 2.50 -4.02
N TYR A 114 -3.87 2.00 -4.00
CA TYR A 114 -4.58 1.70 -2.76
C TYR A 114 -3.90 0.58 -1.96
N ALA A 115 -3.47 -0.50 -2.62
CA ALA A 115 -2.69 -1.55 -1.94
C ALA A 115 -1.44 -1.00 -1.22
N ARG A 116 -0.70 -0.08 -1.87
CA ARG A 116 0.47 0.56 -1.26
C ARG A 116 0.10 1.48 -0.09
N SER A 117 -1.03 2.18 -0.13
CA SER A 117 -1.45 3.03 0.99
C SER A 117 -1.82 2.19 2.21
N LEU A 118 -2.42 1.01 2.01
CA LEU A 118 -2.61 0.04 3.10
C LEU A 118 -1.27 -0.37 3.68
N TRP A 119 -0.28 -0.75 2.87
CA TRP A 119 1.01 -1.17 3.41
C TRP A 119 1.79 -0.04 4.08
N TRP A 120 1.62 1.21 3.62
CA TRP A 120 2.19 2.38 4.28
C TRP A 120 1.65 2.54 5.70
N SER A 121 0.32 2.37 5.91
CA SER A 121 -0.28 2.50 7.25
C SER A 121 0.20 1.42 8.23
N TRP A 122 0.55 0.23 7.73
CA TRP A 122 1.19 -0.85 8.51
C TRP A 122 2.69 -0.62 8.68
N GLY A 123 3.36 -0.06 7.67
CA GLY A 123 4.79 0.25 7.70
C GLY A 123 5.15 1.28 8.76
N ILE A 124 4.34 2.33 8.93
CA ILE A 124 4.51 3.34 9.99
C ILE A 124 4.51 2.70 11.39
N ARG A 125 3.78 1.59 11.56
CA ARG A 125 3.70 0.84 12.83
C ARG A 125 4.79 -0.22 12.99
N ALA A 126 5.68 -0.38 12.02
CA ALA A 126 6.65 -1.48 11.93
C ALA A 126 6.03 -2.89 11.92
N GLU A 127 4.75 -3.01 11.56
CA GLU A 127 3.98 -4.25 11.57
C GLU A 127 3.91 -4.91 10.18
N VAL A 128 4.58 -4.35 9.18
CA VAL A 128 4.51 -4.84 7.80
C VAL A 128 5.45 -6.05 7.59
N PRO A 129 4.98 -7.17 7.02
CA PRO A 129 5.76 -8.41 6.96
C PRO A 129 6.91 -8.33 5.95
N SER A 130 7.98 -9.10 6.15
CA SER A 130 9.06 -9.15 5.16
C SER A 130 8.66 -9.85 3.86
N GLN A 131 7.64 -10.71 3.91
CA GLN A 131 7.13 -11.46 2.77
C GLN A 131 5.61 -11.49 2.81
N PHE A 132 4.97 -11.00 1.74
CA PHE A 132 3.52 -10.82 1.66
C PHE A 132 2.71 -12.10 1.95
N ARG A 133 3.07 -13.25 1.38
CA ARG A 133 2.30 -14.50 1.54
C ARG A 133 2.83 -15.44 2.61
N LYS A 134 4.14 -15.41 2.88
CA LYS A 134 4.82 -16.44 3.68
C LYS A 134 4.89 -16.09 5.16
N ASN A 135 5.12 -14.81 5.48
CA ASN A 135 5.39 -14.34 6.84
C ASN A 135 4.41 -13.25 7.27
N ALA A 136 3.27 -13.14 6.59
CA ALA A 136 2.23 -12.19 6.96
C ALA A 136 1.37 -12.75 8.09
N ASP A 137 1.12 -11.91 9.09
CA ASP A 137 0.12 -12.20 10.12
C ASP A 137 -1.28 -12.31 9.49
N ILE A 138 -2.14 -13.14 10.09
CA ILE A 138 -3.52 -13.35 9.64
C ILE A 138 -4.26 -12.01 9.62
N LYS A 139 -4.10 -11.18 10.66
CA LYS A 139 -4.73 -9.85 10.73
C LYS A 139 -4.29 -8.93 9.60
N PHE A 140 -3.03 -9.00 9.18
CA PHE A 140 -2.52 -8.23 8.05
C PHE A 140 -3.17 -8.69 6.75
N MET A 141 -3.27 -10.01 6.54
CA MET A 141 -3.87 -10.58 5.35
C MET A 141 -5.37 -10.29 5.29
N GLU A 142 -6.12 -10.52 6.36
CA GLU A 142 -7.54 -10.23 6.43
C GLU A 142 -7.83 -8.75 6.21
N TYR A 143 -7.06 -7.86 6.86
CA TYR A 143 -7.20 -6.43 6.67
C TYR A 143 -6.95 -6.03 5.22
N TYR A 144 -5.89 -6.56 4.61
CA TYR A 144 -5.59 -6.31 3.21
C TYR A 144 -6.71 -6.81 2.29
N ASP A 145 -7.11 -8.08 2.44
CA ASP A 145 -8.09 -8.72 1.58
C ASP A 145 -9.45 -8.01 1.66
N TYR A 146 -9.91 -7.72 2.88
CA TYR A 146 -11.20 -7.05 3.08
C TYR A 146 -11.18 -5.61 2.61
N SER A 147 -10.12 -4.84 2.90
CA SER A 147 -10.01 -3.45 2.43
C SER A 147 -9.96 -3.39 0.90
N MET A 148 -9.19 -4.27 0.26
CA MET A 148 -9.09 -4.33 -1.20
C MET A 148 -10.41 -4.75 -1.84
N ALA A 149 -11.07 -5.76 -1.28
CA ALA A 149 -12.34 -6.28 -1.77
C ALA A 149 -13.49 -5.28 -1.60
N ASP A 150 -13.52 -4.56 -0.47
CA ASP A 150 -14.52 -3.51 -0.23
C ASP A 150 -14.37 -2.36 -1.23
N LYS A 151 -13.13 -1.93 -1.48
CA LYS A 151 -12.85 -0.82 -2.40
C LYS A 151 -13.02 -1.19 -3.89
N PHE A 152 -12.70 -2.43 -4.26
CA PHE A 152 -12.64 -2.89 -5.65
C PHE A 152 -13.46 -4.17 -5.84
N VAL A 153 -14.67 -3.98 -6.35
CA VAL A 153 -15.66 -5.05 -6.62
C VAL A 153 -15.11 -6.11 -7.58
N GLU A 154 -14.22 -5.73 -8.49
CA GLU A 154 -13.56 -6.61 -9.47
C GLU A 154 -12.70 -7.69 -8.78
N LEU A 155 -12.13 -7.37 -7.60
CA LEU A 155 -11.34 -8.32 -6.81
C LEU A 155 -12.21 -9.31 -6.03
N ARG A 156 -13.51 -9.04 -5.88
CA ARG A 156 -14.50 -9.94 -5.26
C ARG A 156 -15.12 -10.93 -6.25
N ALA A 157 -14.93 -10.72 -7.55
CA ALA A 157 -15.41 -11.63 -8.60
C ALA A 157 -14.53 -12.89 -8.72
N CYS A 158 -14.25 -13.54 -7.59
CA CYS A 158 -13.44 -14.75 -7.50
C CYS A 158 -13.61 -15.48 -6.15
N GLU A 159 -13.14 -16.73 -6.09
CA GLU A 159 -13.13 -17.53 -4.86
C GLU A 159 -12.05 -17.04 -3.87
N GLY A 160 -12.44 -16.76 -2.63
CA GLY A 160 -11.49 -16.47 -1.54
C GLY A 160 -10.57 -15.28 -1.82
N TYR A 161 -11.06 -14.26 -2.54
CA TYR A 161 -10.33 -13.01 -2.85
C TYR A 161 -8.96 -13.23 -3.52
N TRP A 162 -8.75 -14.38 -4.19
CA TRP A 162 -7.41 -14.76 -4.68
C TRP A 162 -6.81 -13.75 -5.67
N LYS A 163 -7.65 -13.03 -6.42
CA LYS A 163 -7.24 -11.97 -7.36
C LYS A 163 -6.56 -10.82 -6.61
N GLY A 164 -7.13 -10.39 -5.48
CA GLY A 164 -6.53 -9.38 -4.60
C GLY A 164 -5.19 -9.83 -4.04
N VAL A 165 -5.11 -11.07 -3.54
CA VAL A 165 -3.86 -11.64 -3.01
C VAL A 165 -2.78 -11.76 -4.10
N GLU A 166 -3.14 -12.12 -5.33
CA GLU A 166 -2.21 -12.19 -6.46
C GLU A 166 -1.70 -10.81 -6.87
N LEU A 167 -2.59 -9.80 -6.90
CA LEU A 167 -2.22 -8.42 -7.17
C LEU A 167 -1.23 -7.92 -6.11
N GLY A 168 -1.54 -8.12 -4.83
CA GLY A 168 -0.66 -7.76 -3.73
C GLY A 168 0.72 -8.41 -3.87
N ALA A 169 0.76 -9.74 -4.05
CA ALA A 169 2.02 -10.47 -4.20
C ALA A 169 2.87 -9.97 -5.38
N SER A 170 2.25 -9.56 -6.49
CA SER A 170 2.96 -9.10 -7.69
C SER A 170 3.69 -7.77 -7.49
N ILE A 171 3.17 -6.87 -6.65
CA ILE A 171 3.74 -5.52 -6.46
C ILE A 171 4.44 -5.35 -5.10
N TYR A 172 4.17 -6.24 -4.14
CA TYR A 172 4.64 -6.11 -2.76
C TYR A 172 6.17 -6.13 -2.65
N SER A 173 6.83 -7.11 -3.27
CA SER A 173 8.29 -7.28 -3.13
C SER A 173 9.06 -6.02 -3.55
N LYS A 174 8.62 -5.37 -4.64
CA LYS A 174 9.20 -4.11 -5.11
C LYS A 174 8.99 -3.00 -4.06
N TRP A 175 7.74 -2.81 -3.64
CA TRP A 175 7.40 -1.80 -2.62
C TRP A 175 8.14 -2.02 -1.29
N TYR A 176 8.24 -3.26 -0.81
CA TYR A 176 8.90 -3.57 0.45
C TYR A 176 10.39 -3.24 0.41
N ASN A 177 11.06 -3.57 -0.70
CA ASN A 177 12.48 -3.26 -0.87
C ASN A 177 12.74 -1.76 -1.02
N GLU A 178 11.87 -1.03 -1.72
CA GLU A 178 12.03 0.42 -1.97
C GLU A 178 11.61 1.28 -0.77
N THR A 179 10.60 0.85 -0.01
CA THR A 179 9.93 1.69 0.99
C THR A 179 9.71 0.95 2.31
N GLY A 180 9.11 -0.24 2.29
CA GLY A 180 8.69 -0.94 3.50
C GLY A 180 9.85 -1.23 4.48
N LYS A 181 11.01 -1.62 3.97
CA LYS A 181 12.21 -1.90 4.78
C LYS A 181 12.70 -0.66 5.53
N ALA A 182 12.69 0.50 4.89
CA ALA A 182 13.12 1.75 5.51
C ALA A 182 12.18 2.16 6.66
N LEU A 183 10.86 2.09 6.43
CA LEU A 183 9.85 2.40 7.45
C LEU A 183 9.99 1.53 8.71
N VAL A 184 10.18 0.22 8.53
CA VAL A 184 10.37 -0.72 9.65
C VAL A 184 11.67 -0.42 10.41
N GLN A 185 12.75 -0.10 9.71
CA GLN A 185 14.04 0.20 10.33
C GLN A 185 13.99 1.51 11.12
N GLU A 186 13.38 2.55 10.56
CA GLU A 186 13.23 3.86 11.20
C GLU A 186 12.45 3.75 12.50
N ARG A 187 11.31 3.05 12.49
CA ARG A 187 10.49 2.87 13.69
C ARG A 187 11.19 2.06 14.78
N ARG A 188 11.89 0.97 14.41
CA ARG A 188 12.71 0.20 15.36
C ARG A 188 13.89 1.00 15.92
N ALA A 189 14.43 1.96 15.17
CA ALA A 189 15.46 2.86 15.65
C ALA A 189 14.90 3.85 16.68
N GLN A 190 13.69 4.38 16.45
CA GLN A 190 12.99 5.24 17.42
C GLN A 190 12.70 4.51 18.75
N GLU A 191 12.30 3.24 18.69
CA GLU A 191 12.00 2.42 19.89
C GLU A 191 13.24 2.10 20.73
N LYS A 192 14.40 1.90 20.10
CA LYS A 192 15.66 1.66 20.82
C LYS A 192 16.16 2.90 21.57
N GLY A 193 15.51 4.05 21.39
CA GLY A 193 15.92 5.33 21.91
C GLY A 193 17.28 5.79 21.35
N PRO A 194 17.67 7.04 21.61
CA PRO A 194 19.08 7.38 21.53
C PRO A 194 19.79 6.39 22.44
N LYS A 195 20.81 5.68 21.94
CA LYS A 195 21.77 5.01 22.82
C LYS A 195 22.24 6.11 23.75
N ARG A 196 21.66 6.18 24.96
CA ARG A 196 22.20 6.99 26.04
C ARG A 196 23.61 6.43 26.15
N GLY A 197 24.56 7.21 25.65
CA GLY A 197 25.95 6.94 25.95
C GLY A 197 25.95 6.76 27.45
N ALA A 198 26.32 5.57 27.89
CA ALA A 198 26.95 5.42 29.17
C ALA A 198 27.90 6.60 29.29
N ASP A 199 27.66 7.44 30.29
CA ASP A 199 28.67 8.26 30.90
C ASP A 199 29.68 8.82 29.89
N GLU A 200 29.33 9.94 29.27
CA GLU A 200 30.36 10.94 29.01
C GLU A 200 30.84 11.45 30.39
N VAL A 201 31.53 10.58 31.14
CA VAL A 201 32.68 10.98 31.93
C VAL A 201 33.59 11.60 30.89
N PHE A 202 33.42 12.91 30.76
CA PHE A 202 34.26 13.80 30.01
C PHE A 202 35.69 13.54 30.53
N ASP A 203 36.44 12.70 29.82
CA ASP A 203 37.78 12.31 30.20
C ASP A 203 38.71 13.51 29.94
N ILE A 204 38.72 14.44 30.91
CA ILE A 204 39.56 15.65 30.95
C ILE A 204 41.05 15.29 30.73
N ARG A 205 41.45 14.02 30.93
CA ARG A 205 42.83 13.57 30.71
C ARG A 205 43.26 13.59 29.24
N LYS A 206 42.33 13.54 28.27
CA LYS A 206 42.69 13.62 26.84
C LYS A 206 42.99 15.03 26.34
N LEU A 207 42.64 16.08 27.09
CA LEU A 207 43.00 17.46 26.75
C LEU A 207 44.42 17.85 27.23
N GLY A 208 45.00 17.13 28.19
CA GLY A 208 46.37 17.38 28.67
C GLY A 208 47.47 16.90 27.72
N ALA A 209 47.24 15.81 26.98
CA ALA A 209 48.28 15.18 26.16
C ALA A 209 48.56 15.91 24.83
N LYS A 210 47.61 16.67 24.28
CA LYS A 210 47.80 17.43 23.02
C LYS A 210 48.50 18.78 23.23
N LYS A 211 48.46 19.35 24.44
CA LYS A 211 49.09 20.65 24.71
C LYS A 211 50.61 20.54 24.83
N GLN A 212 51.12 19.50 25.51
CA GLN A 212 52.57 19.32 25.71
C GLN A 212 53.36 18.99 24.43
N ARG A 213 52.73 18.37 23.43
CA ARG A 213 53.40 18.07 22.15
C ARG A 213 53.62 19.33 21.29
N ARG A 214 52.68 20.28 21.32
CA ARG A 214 52.81 21.57 20.59
C ARG A 214 53.78 22.54 21.24
N GLU A 215 54.05 22.40 22.55
CA GLU A 215 55.04 23.22 23.25
C GLU A 215 56.47 22.73 22.96
N ARG A 216 56.70 21.40 22.95
CA ARG A 216 58.01 20.83 22.58
C ARG A 216 58.40 21.07 21.12
N GLU A 217 57.44 21.13 20.21
CA GLU A 217 57.70 21.44 18.79
C GLU A 217 57.96 22.95 18.53
N ARG A 218 57.80 23.83 19.54
CA ARG A 218 58.11 25.26 19.43
C ARG A 218 59.45 25.67 20.05
N GLU A 219 60.05 24.78 20.85
CA GLU A 219 61.33 25.01 21.54
C GLU A 219 62.52 24.30 20.87
N SER A 220 62.31 23.68 19.70
CA SER A 220 63.35 23.08 18.83
C SER A 220 63.39 23.79 17.48
#